data_AF-A0A446AX87-F1
#
_entry.id   AF-A0A446AX87-F1
#
_cell.length_a   1.000
_cell.length_b   1.000
_cell.length_c   1.000
_cell.angle_alpha   90.00
_cell.angle_beta   90.00
_cell.angle_gamma   90.00
#
_symmetry.space_group_name_H-M   'P 1'
#
loop_
_entity.id
_entity.type
_entity.pdbx_description
1 polymer ?
#
loop_
_entity_poly.entity_id
_entity_poly.type
_entity_poly.pdbx_seq_one_letter_code
_entity_poly.pdbx_strand_id
1 'polypeptide(L)'
;MDGFLSNLVKLRIVLTFGAIAGLLPVTLVFIWGALFFLAGALGSLASTGWLAWAIILLPISMSVFCLWTSWKIYAISMATTPEVRYKRLLIAGVVATALWGVPWAYFGRTFPTTIYIFMMPGITAAAMLAIALKREQAVAKQLQS
;
A
#
# COMPACT_ATOMS: atom_id res chain seq x y z
N MET A 1 -15.55 20.50 -21.88
CA MET A 1 -15.77 19.35 -20.97
C MET A 1 -14.85 18.17 -21.30
N ASP A 2 -14.58 17.94 -22.60
CA ASP A 2 -13.75 16.82 -23.08
C ASP A 2 -12.28 16.86 -22.63
N GLY A 3 -11.69 18.05 -22.53
CA GLY A 3 -10.29 18.20 -22.06
C GLY A 3 -10.08 17.78 -20.60
N PHE A 4 -11.06 18.01 -19.72
CA PHE A 4 -10.99 17.62 -18.31
C PHE A 4 -11.10 16.11 -18.14
N LEU A 5 -12.07 15.49 -18.83
CA LEU A 5 -12.26 14.04 -18.83
C LEU A 5 -11.04 13.31 -19.41
N SER A 6 -10.46 13.82 -20.50
CA SER A 6 -9.25 13.28 -21.12
C SER A 6 -8.04 13.30 -20.17
N ASN A 7 -7.81 14.42 -19.46
CA ASN A 7 -6.72 14.53 -18.49
C ASN A 7 -6.90 13.62 -17.29
N LEU A 8 -8.14 13.44 -16.83
CA LEU A 8 -8.46 12.56 -15.70
C LEU A 8 -8.29 11.08 -16.06
N VAL A 9 -8.67 10.68 -17.29
CA VAL A 9 -8.41 9.33 -17.81
C VAL A 9 -6.91 9.05 -17.91
N LYS A 10 -6.11 9.99 -18.45
CA LYS A 10 -4.65 9.84 -18.51
C LYS A 10 -4.04 9.68 -17.11
N LEU A 11 -4.47 10.48 -16.15
CA LEU A 11 -4.03 10.36 -14.77
C LEU A 11 -4.35 8.99 -14.19
N ARG A 12 -5.58 8.51 -14.37
CA ARG A 12 -5.99 7.16 -13.91
C ARG A 12 -5.13 6.09 -14.54
N ILE A 13 -4.85 6.15 -15.84
CA ILE A 13 -3.98 5.17 -16.50
C ILE A 13 -2.59 5.14 -15.84
N VAL A 14 -1.96 6.31 -15.64
CA VAL A 14 -0.64 6.41 -15.00
C VAL A 14 -0.66 5.86 -13.57
N LEU A 15 -1.68 6.21 -12.78
CA LEU A 15 -1.82 5.72 -11.40
C LEU A 15 -2.05 4.21 -11.36
N THR A 16 -2.79 3.63 -12.31
CA THR A 16 -2.98 2.18 -12.42
C THR A 16 -1.67 1.47 -12.71
N PHE A 17 -0.88 1.95 -13.67
CA PHE A 17 0.44 1.39 -13.94
C PHE A 17 1.37 1.54 -12.72
N GLY A 18 1.31 2.68 -12.03
CA GLY A 18 2.03 2.90 -10.78
C GLY A 18 1.63 1.88 -9.69
N ALA A 19 0.34 1.57 -9.54
CA ALA A 19 -0.14 0.58 -8.58
C ALA A 19 0.26 -0.85 -8.96
N ILE A 20 0.21 -1.19 -10.25
CA ILE A 20 0.64 -2.50 -10.75
C ILE A 20 2.13 -2.69 -10.55
N ALA A 21 2.96 -1.67 -10.78
CA ALA A 21 4.40 -1.78 -10.57
C ALA A 21 4.79 -1.69 -9.09
N GLY A 22 4.09 -0.85 -8.31
CA GLY A 22 4.50 -0.48 -6.96
C GLY A 22 3.80 -1.22 -5.83
N LEU A 23 2.55 -1.67 -6.01
CA LEU A 23 1.73 -2.31 -4.95
C LEU A 23 1.45 -3.79 -5.23
N LEU A 24 1.22 -4.15 -6.49
CA LEU A 24 0.84 -5.52 -6.84
C LEU A 24 1.93 -6.56 -6.49
N PRO A 25 3.23 -6.35 -6.75
CA PRO A 25 4.26 -7.37 -6.48
C PRO A 25 4.34 -7.70 -4.99
N VAL A 26 4.36 -6.67 -4.13
CA VAL A 26 4.36 -6.87 -2.67
C VAL A 26 3.09 -7.55 -2.18
N THR A 27 1.95 -7.26 -2.81
CA THR A 27 0.66 -7.86 -2.45
C THR A 27 0.67 -9.36 -2.75
N LEU A 28 1.21 -9.77 -3.91
CA LEU A 28 1.33 -11.18 -4.28
C LEU A 28 2.30 -11.92 -3.36
N VAL A 29 3.46 -11.34 -3.07
CA VAL A 29 4.44 -11.91 -2.12
C VAL A 29 3.83 -12.04 -0.73
N PHE A 30 3.07 -11.05 -0.28
CA PHE A 30 2.36 -11.10 1.00
C PHE A 30 1.32 -12.22 1.05
N ILE A 31 0.47 -12.36 0.03
CA ILE A 31 -0.55 -13.43 -0.01
C ILE A 31 0.14 -14.80 0.07
N TRP A 32 1.19 -14.99 -0.72
CA TRP A 32 1.92 -16.26 -0.76
C TRP A 32 2.60 -16.57 0.58
N GLY A 33 3.31 -15.59 1.15
CA GLY A 33 3.96 -15.71 2.45
C GLY A 33 2.96 -15.95 3.59
N ALA A 34 1.87 -15.19 3.64
CA ALA A 34 0.84 -15.35 4.66
C ALA A 34 0.21 -16.74 4.63
N LEU A 35 -0.12 -17.27 3.45
CA LEU A 35 -0.63 -18.64 3.30
C LEU A 35 0.38 -19.68 3.78
N PHE A 36 1.65 -19.55 3.39
CA PHE A 36 2.70 -20.46 3.82
C PHE A 36 2.88 -20.48 5.34
N PHE A 37 2.98 -19.31 5.97
CA PHE A 37 3.14 -19.21 7.43
C PHE A 37 1.90 -19.68 8.19
N LEU A 38 0.69 -19.37 7.72
CA LEU A 38 -0.55 -19.83 8.34
C LEU A 38 -0.70 -21.35 8.24
N ALA A 39 -0.43 -21.95 7.07
CA ALA A 39 -0.48 -23.40 6.89
C ALA A 39 0.54 -24.11 7.78
N GLY A 40 1.76 -23.58 7.90
CA GLY A 40 2.80 -24.10 8.79
C GLY A 40 2.41 -24.02 10.27
N ALA A 41 1.79 -22.91 10.70
CA ALA A 41 1.29 -22.75 12.06
C ALA A 41 0.15 -23.72 12.39
N LEU A 42 -0.78 -23.94 11.45
CA LEU A 42 -1.88 -24.91 11.61
C LEU A 42 -1.36 -26.36 11.65
N GLY A 43 -0.35 -26.70 10.86
CA GLY A 43 0.26 -28.03 10.87
C GLY A 43 1.05 -28.34 12.15
N SER A 44 1.48 -27.31 12.89
CA SER A 44 2.26 -27.42 14.12
C SER A 44 1.46 -27.08 15.39
N LEU A 45 0.12 -27.02 15.28
CA LEU A 45 -0.79 -26.53 16.31
C LEU A 45 -0.68 -27.27 17.66
N ALA A 46 -0.26 -28.54 17.63
CA ALA A 46 -0.08 -29.35 18.83
C ALA A 46 1.22 -29.07 19.60
N SER A 47 2.23 -28.46 18.96
CA SER A 47 3.56 -28.24 19.53
C SER A 47 3.94 -26.77 19.70
N THR A 48 3.19 -25.85 19.08
CA THR A 48 3.46 -24.41 19.13
C THR A 48 2.52 -23.70 20.09
N GLY A 49 3.06 -23.22 21.22
CA GLY A 49 2.31 -22.43 22.19
C GLY A 49 1.84 -21.08 21.64
N TRP A 50 0.95 -20.39 22.38
CA TRP A 50 0.33 -19.10 21.98
C TRP A 50 1.33 -18.02 21.52
N LEU A 51 2.56 -18.03 22.07
CA LEU A 51 3.62 -17.10 21.68
C LEU A 51 3.99 -17.20 20.18
N ALA A 52 3.98 -18.41 19.61
CA ALA A 52 4.30 -18.62 18.20
C ALA A 52 3.25 -17.99 17.28
N TRP A 53 1.98 -18.03 17.67
CA TRP A 53 0.91 -17.35 16.96
C TRP A 53 1.07 -15.84 16.98
N ALA A 54 1.49 -15.24 18.09
CA ALA A 54 1.76 -13.81 18.16
C ALA A 54 2.90 -13.39 17.20
N ILE A 55 3.95 -14.20 17.10
CA ILE A 55 5.09 -13.96 16.20
C ILE A 55 4.67 -13.98 14.71
N ILE A 56 3.62 -14.73 14.36
CA ILE A 56 3.12 -14.83 12.98
C ILE A 56 2.05 -13.78 12.70
N LEU A 57 1.07 -13.64 13.60
CA LEU A 57 -0.08 -12.74 13.40
C LEU A 57 0.32 -11.27 13.43
N LEU A 58 1.32 -10.88 14.23
CA LEU A 58 1.74 -9.48 14.34
C LEU A 58 2.35 -8.97 13.01
N PRO A 59 3.34 -9.65 12.39
CA PRO A 59 3.81 -9.29 11.05
C PRO A 59 2.73 -9.31 9.97
N ILE A 60 1.80 -10.27 10.03
CA ILE A 60 0.67 -10.34 9.08
C ILE A 60 -0.22 -9.11 9.25
N SER A 61 -0.64 -8.79 10.47
CA SER A 61 -1.51 -7.64 10.75
C SER A 61 -0.86 -6.31 10.33
N MET A 62 0.44 -6.13 10.58
CA MET A 62 1.18 -4.96 10.15
C MET A 62 1.24 -4.85 8.61
N SER A 63 1.48 -5.97 7.93
CA SER A 63 1.51 -6.03 6.47
C SER A 63 0.14 -5.76 5.85
N VAL A 64 -0.94 -6.32 6.45
CA VAL A 64 -2.33 -6.03 6.05
C VAL A 64 -2.63 -4.54 6.21
N PHE A 65 -2.23 -3.92 7.32
CA PHE A 65 -2.43 -2.49 7.52
C PHE A 65 -1.70 -1.64 6.47
N CYS A 66 -0.44 -1.96 6.17
CA CYS A 66 0.36 -1.27 5.16
C CYS A 66 -0.25 -1.41 3.75
N LEU A 67 -0.66 -2.62 3.37
CA LEU A 67 -1.30 -2.88 2.08
C LEU A 67 -2.66 -2.21 1.99
N TRP A 68 -3.49 -2.34 3.02
CA TRP A 68 -4.82 -1.73 3.06
C TRP A 68 -4.74 -0.21 2.92
N THR A 69 -3.85 0.44 3.67
CA THR A 69 -3.66 1.90 3.56
C THR A 69 -3.18 2.31 2.17
N SER A 70 -2.23 1.57 1.58
CA SER A 70 -1.70 1.85 0.24
C SER A 70 -2.77 1.69 -0.86
N TRP A 71 -3.54 0.60 -0.83
CA TRP A 71 -4.66 0.37 -1.77
C TRP A 71 -5.81 1.35 -1.57
N LYS A 72 -6.07 1.78 -0.33
CA LYS A 72 -7.05 2.82 -0.03
C LYS A 72 -6.64 4.18 -0.61
N ILE A 73 -5.36 4.54 -0.49
CA ILE A 73 -4.81 5.77 -1.09
C ILE A 73 -4.95 5.73 -2.62
N TYR A 74 -4.63 4.58 -3.23
CA TYR A 74 -4.85 4.36 -4.65
C TYR A 74 -6.32 4.60 -5.04
N ALA A 75 -7.28 3.99 -4.34
CA ALA A 75 -8.71 4.17 -4.62
C ALA A 75 -9.14 5.63 -4.50
N ILE A 76 -8.67 6.36 -3.47
CA ILE A 76 -8.95 7.79 -3.30
C ILE A 76 -8.35 8.60 -4.46
N SER A 77 -7.12 8.29 -4.87
CA SER A 77 -6.45 8.99 -5.98
C SER A 77 -7.16 8.82 -7.33
N MET A 78 -7.92 7.73 -7.50
CA MET A 78 -8.72 7.44 -8.70
C MET A 78 -10.08 8.14 -8.72
N ALA A 79 -10.58 8.57 -7.56
CA ALA A 79 -11.89 9.19 -7.45
C ALA A 79 -11.99 10.45 -8.34
N THR A 80 -13.19 10.67 -8.90
CA THR A 80 -13.47 11.88 -9.69
C THR A 80 -13.35 13.12 -8.81
N THR A 81 -13.90 13.05 -7.59
CA THR A 81 -13.79 14.05 -6.52
C THR A 81 -13.05 13.41 -5.33
N PRO A 82 -11.72 13.53 -5.26
CA PRO A 82 -10.96 12.92 -4.17
C PRO A 82 -11.25 13.66 -2.85
N GLU A 83 -11.74 12.91 -1.86
CA GLU A 83 -11.94 13.37 -0.49
C GLU A 83 -11.02 12.56 0.44
N VAL A 84 -10.03 13.21 1.02
CA VAL A 84 -9.02 12.54 1.84
C VAL A 84 -9.46 12.59 3.30
N ARG A 85 -10.37 11.68 3.67
CA ARG A 85 -10.77 11.47 5.07
C ARG A 85 -9.64 10.81 5.87
N TYR A 86 -9.46 11.25 7.11
CA TYR A 86 -8.46 10.72 8.05
C TYR A 86 -7.00 10.86 7.58
N LYS A 87 -6.61 12.06 7.13
CA LYS A 87 -5.26 12.38 6.60
C LYS A 87 -4.10 11.83 7.45
N ARG A 88 -4.16 12.02 8.77
CA ARG A 88 -3.10 11.55 9.69
C ARG A 88 -2.93 10.03 9.66
N LEU A 89 -4.03 9.27 9.58
CA LEU A 89 -3.99 7.82 9.50
C LEU A 89 -3.39 7.34 8.18
N LEU A 90 -3.72 7.99 7.06
CA LEU A 90 -3.16 7.65 5.75
C LEU A 90 -1.67 7.97 5.67
N ILE A 91 -1.23 9.11 6.21
CA ILE A 91 0.19 9.47 6.31
C ILE A 91 0.92 8.45 7.20
N ALA A 92 0.36 8.09 8.35
CA ALA A 92 0.92 7.06 9.22
C ALA A 92 1.02 5.72 8.49
N GLY A 93 0.03 5.35 7.68
CA GLY A 93 0.05 4.15 6.83
C GLY A 93 1.19 4.17 5.79
N VAL A 94 1.41 5.30 5.12
CA VAL A 94 2.54 5.46 4.19
C VAL A 94 3.88 5.33 4.91
N VAL A 95 4.05 6.00 6.04
CA VAL A 95 5.29 5.93 6.84
C VAL A 95 5.52 4.51 7.34
N ALA A 96 4.48 3.87 7.88
CA ALA A 96 4.50 2.48 8.31
C ALA A 96 4.92 1.56 7.15
N THR A 97 4.35 1.74 5.95
CA THR A 97 4.71 0.95 4.77
C THR A 97 6.18 1.12 4.39
N ALA A 98 6.69 2.35 4.38
CA ALA A 98 8.08 2.64 4.05
C ALA A 98 9.05 2.02 5.06
N LEU A 99 8.78 2.17 6.37
CA LEU A 99 9.63 1.61 7.43
C LEU A 99 9.54 0.09 7.48
N TRP A 100 8.33 -0.46 7.31
CA TRP A 100 8.09 -1.91 7.38
C TRP A 100 8.76 -2.65 6.23
N GLY A 101 8.88 -2.04 5.04
CA GLY A 101 9.61 -2.63 3.93
C GLY A 101 11.10 -2.79 4.17
N VAL A 102 11.73 -2.03 5.09
CA VAL A 102 13.18 -2.02 5.28
C VAL A 102 13.71 -3.36 5.82
N PRO A 103 13.13 -3.93 6.91
CA PRO A 103 13.51 -5.28 7.36
C PRO A 103 13.39 -6.33 6.25
N TRP A 104 12.31 -6.32 5.47
CA TRP A 104 12.08 -7.29 4.40
C TRP A 104 13.08 -7.14 3.25
N ALA A 105 13.39 -5.90 2.86
CA ALA A 105 14.42 -5.60 1.89
C ALA A 105 15.81 -6.08 2.36
N TYR A 106 16.10 -5.92 3.66
CA TYR A 106 17.35 -6.39 4.26
C TYR A 106 17.44 -7.93 4.26
N PHE A 107 16.40 -8.62 4.69
CA PHE A 107 16.37 -10.10 4.67
C PHE A 107 16.46 -10.66 3.25
N GLY A 108 15.85 -9.99 2.28
CA GLY A 108 15.86 -10.37 0.87
C GLY A 108 17.04 -9.85 0.04
N ARG A 109 18.03 -9.18 0.65
CA ARG A 109 19.09 -8.43 -0.04
C ARG A 109 19.94 -9.24 -1.03
N THR A 110 19.94 -10.56 -0.89
CA THR A 110 20.63 -11.49 -1.82
C THR A 110 20.01 -11.49 -3.21
N PHE A 111 18.77 -11.01 -3.35
CA PHE A 111 18.10 -10.83 -4.63
C PHE A 111 17.78 -9.33 -4.82
N PRO A 112 18.41 -8.64 -5.78
CA PRO A 112 18.24 -7.19 -5.98
C PRO A 112 16.78 -6.78 -6.20
N THR A 113 15.99 -7.64 -6.83
CA THR A 113 14.56 -7.46 -7.09
C THR A 113 13.74 -7.31 -5.80
N THR A 114 14.15 -7.97 -4.72
CA THR A 114 13.44 -7.98 -3.44
C THR A 114 13.48 -6.61 -2.76
N ILE A 115 14.58 -5.86 -2.91
CA ILE A 115 14.68 -4.49 -2.40
C ILE A 115 13.62 -3.60 -3.04
N TYR A 116 13.48 -3.67 -4.37
CA TYR A 116 12.48 -2.89 -5.09
C TYR A 116 11.05 -3.29 -4.72
N ILE A 117 10.78 -4.60 -4.61
CA ILE A 117 9.45 -5.10 -4.24
C ILE A 117 8.98 -4.55 -2.90
N PHE A 118 9.85 -4.47 -1.89
CA PHE A 118 9.47 -4.01 -0.55
C PHE A 118 9.57 -2.51 -0.33
N MET A 119 10.36 -1.78 -1.14
CA MET A 119 10.50 -0.32 -1.00
C MET A 119 9.56 0.49 -1.89
N MET A 120 9.23 0.01 -3.08
CA MET A 120 8.31 0.68 -4.00
C MET A 120 6.92 1.00 -3.41
N PRO A 121 6.29 0.13 -2.60
CA PRO A 121 4.92 0.36 -2.13
C PRO A 121 4.78 1.67 -1.34
N GLY A 122 5.75 1.97 -0.46
CA GLY A 122 5.76 3.21 0.32
C GLY A 122 5.90 4.45 -0.56
N ILE A 123 6.79 4.40 -1.55
CA ILE A 123 7.03 5.50 -2.50
C ILE A 123 5.79 5.73 -3.37
N THR A 124 5.22 4.66 -3.93
CA THR A 124 4.01 4.70 -4.76
C THR A 124 2.83 5.25 -3.98
N ALA A 125 2.59 4.76 -2.75
CA ALA A 125 1.52 5.26 -1.89
C ALA A 125 1.72 6.74 -1.52
N ALA A 126 2.95 7.16 -1.21
CA ALA A 126 3.26 8.56 -0.94
C ALA A 126 2.95 9.47 -2.14
N ALA A 127 3.36 9.07 -3.34
CA ALA A 127 3.10 9.81 -4.57
C ALA A 127 1.59 9.93 -4.87
N MET A 128 0.85 8.83 -4.74
CA MET A 128 -0.60 8.81 -4.92
C MET A 128 -1.33 9.68 -3.89
N LEU A 129 -0.89 9.67 -2.62
CA LEU A 129 -1.45 10.51 -1.58
C LEU A 129 -1.21 11.99 -1.86
N ALA A 130 0.00 12.35 -2.30
CA ALA A 130 0.33 13.72 -2.68
C ALA A 130 -0.55 14.22 -3.84
N ILE A 131 -0.79 13.37 -4.85
CA ILE A 131 -1.71 13.68 -5.96
C ILE A 131 -3.14 13.84 -5.45
N ALA A 132 -3.62 12.94 -4.60
CA ALA A 132 -4.96 13.01 -4.03
C ALA A 132 -5.19 14.30 -3.25
N LEU A 133 -4.24 14.70 -2.39
CA LEU A 133 -4.30 15.94 -1.62
C LEU A 133 -4.28 17.19 -2.51
N LYS A 134 -3.43 17.22 -3.54
CA LYS A 134 -3.39 18.34 -4.51
C LYS A 134 -4.71 18.50 -5.24
N ARG A 135 -5.33 17.39 -5.66
CA ARG A 135 -6.63 17.41 -6.35
C ARG A 135 -7.78 17.82 -5.43
N GLU A 136 -7.79 17.34 -4.18
CA GLU A 136 -8.78 17.75 -3.18
C GLU A 136 -8.74 19.28 -2.97
N GLN A 137 -7.54 19.85 -2.83
CA GLN A 137 -7.36 21.31 -2.68
C GLN A 137 -7.83 22.09 -3.91
N ALA A 138 -7.57 21.59 -5.13
CA ALA A 138 -8.01 22.23 -6.35
C ALA A 138 -9.55 22.29 -6.46
N VAL A 139 -10.23 21.19 -6.12
CA VAL A 139 -11.70 21.12 -6.08
C VAL A 139 -12.27 22.07 -5.02
N ALA A 140 -11.68 22.09 -3.82
CA ALA A 140 -12.13 22.98 -2.75
C ALA A 140 -12.02 24.46 -3.13
N LYS A 141 -10.95 24.86 -3.83
CA LYS A 141 -10.79 26.23 -4.33
C LYS A 141 -11.85 26.61 -5.37
N GLN A 142 -12.20 25.69 -6.27
CA GLN A 142 -13.23 25.92 -7.29
C GLN A 142 -14.65 26.07 -6.71
N LEU A 143 -14.91 25.46 -5.55
CA LEU A 143 -16.20 25.60 -4.86
C LEU A 143 -16.32 26.91 -4.06
N GLN A 144 -15.21 27.63 -3.85
CA GLN A 144 -15.16 28.90 -3.11
C GLN A 144 -15.07 30.13 -4.02
N SER A 145 -14.86 29.94 -5.33
CA SER A 145 -14.83 30.98 -6.36
C SER A 145 -16.16 31.09 -7.09
#